data_AF-A0A431I4F4-F1
#
_entry.id   AF-A0A431I4F4-F1
#
_cell.length_a   1.000
_cell.length_b   1.000
_cell.length_c   1.000
_cell.angle_alpha   90.00
_cell.angle_beta   90.00
_cell.angle_gamma   90.00
#
_symmetry.space_group_name_H-M   'P 1'
#
loop_
_entity.id
_entity.type
_entity.pdbx_description
1 polymer ?
#
loop_
_entity_poly.entity_id
_entity_poly.type
_entity_poly.pdbx_seq_one_letter_code
_entity_poly.pdbx_strand_id
1 'polypeptide(L)'
;CAIESVPATSLPANLRWLILTDNRIEVLPDEIGQCRQLQKLMLAGNRLQALPESLADCHNLELLRIAANHLPQLPDWLARMPRLAWLAYAGNPFSAAQEQYAAQLPIPAIAWPQLLLGEKLGEGASGQIFRAQLQDGDARRPLALKLFKGEVTSDGLAATEMAACMAAGVHPQLITVLGRLTGHPQQVPGLLLALIDPAFRVLARPPSLESCTRDCYPPGLQFSLRHVLLMLQGVASVVCHLHQRQIMHGDLYAHNIHFQPDGRVLLGDFGAASFLAGRAEPLQRLEVRAFGLLMQELLQRCQHQSNQAAVHASLAGLQQRCCNEIVAQRPLFAEIQALLAQCSAAMA
;
A
#
# COMPACT_ATOMS: atom_id res chain seq x y z
N CYS A 1 18.51 -14.98 -3.85
CA CYS A 1 19.52 -15.84 -4.53
C CYS A 1 20.87 -15.14 -4.74
N ALA A 2 21.18 -14.05 -4.02
CA ALA A 2 22.44 -13.30 -4.15
C ALA A 2 22.86 -13.00 -5.60
N ILE A 3 21.89 -12.80 -6.51
CA ILE A 3 22.15 -12.50 -7.93
C ILE A 3 22.84 -11.14 -8.03
N GLU A 4 23.95 -11.05 -8.76
CA GLU A 4 24.72 -9.81 -8.92
C GLU A 4 24.52 -9.15 -10.29
N SER A 5 24.20 -9.95 -11.32
CA SER A 5 23.95 -9.45 -12.67
C SER A 5 22.72 -10.11 -13.30
N VAL A 6 22.02 -9.33 -14.14
CA VAL A 6 20.88 -9.79 -14.94
C VAL A 6 21.29 -9.69 -16.41
N PRO A 7 21.63 -10.80 -17.08
CA PRO A 7 22.00 -10.77 -18.50
C PRO A 7 20.83 -10.27 -19.35
N ALA A 8 21.08 -9.40 -20.34
CA ALA A 8 20.05 -8.93 -21.27
C ALA A 8 19.27 -10.07 -21.95
N THR A 9 19.96 -11.17 -22.28
CA THR A 9 19.36 -12.37 -22.89
C THR A 9 18.38 -13.13 -21.98
N SER A 10 18.34 -12.82 -20.69
CA SER A 10 17.41 -13.40 -19.72
C SER A 10 16.06 -12.68 -19.66
N LEU A 11 15.90 -11.59 -20.42
CA LEU A 11 14.69 -10.76 -20.47
C LEU A 11 13.91 -11.01 -21.77
N PRO A 12 12.95 -11.95 -21.79
CA PRO A 12 12.19 -12.23 -23.00
C PRO A 12 11.14 -11.14 -23.28
N ALA A 13 10.83 -10.87 -24.56
CA ALA A 13 9.90 -9.81 -24.96
C ALA A 13 8.46 -9.97 -24.40
N ASN A 14 8.05 -11.19 -24.06
CA ASN A 14 6.75 -11.51 -23.47
C ASN A 14 6.76 -11.51 -21.93
N LEU A 15 7.84 -11.05 -21.30
CA LEU A 15 7.95 -10.95 -19.84
C LEU A 15 6.85 -10.05 -19.28
N ARG A 16 5.99 -10.63 -18.42
CA ARG A 16 4.91 -9.89 -17.72
C ARG A 16 5.25 -9.50 -16.30
N TRP A 17 6.13 -10.26 -15.65
CA TRP A 17 6.46 -10.10 -14.25
C TRP A 17 7.87 -10.60 -13.99
N LEU A 18 8.65 -9.79 -13.29
CA LEU A 18 10.04 -10.09 -12.94
C LEU A 18 10.23 -9.85 -11.44
N ILE A 19 10.62 -10.90 -10.73
CA ILE A 19 10.86 -10.86 -9.29
C ILE A 19 12.34 -11.14 -9.03
N LEU A 20 13.03 -10.10 -8.58
CA LEU A 20 14.46 -10.12 -8.25
C LEU A 20 14.69 -9.53 -6.85
N THR A 21 13.68 -9.59 -5.97
CA THR A 21 13.77 -9.16 -4.57
C THR A 21 14.92 -9.87 -3.83
N ASP A 22 15.58 -9.14 -2.94
CA ASP A 22 16.63 -9.64 -2.04
C ASP A 22 17.79 -10.32 -2.79
N ASN A 23 18.45 -9.52 -3.63
CA ASN A 23 19.65 -9.89 -4.37
C ASN A 23 20.71 -8.79 -4.23
N ARG A 24 21.72 -8.78 -5.10
CA ARG A 24 22.88 -7.88 -5.03
C ARG A 24 23.05 -7.11 -6.33
N ILE A 25 21.96 -6.90 -7.07
CA ILE A 25 21.98 -6.30 -8.40
C ILE A 25 22.30 -4.82 -8.25
N GLU A 26 23.34 -4.35 -8.93
CA GLU A 26 23.75 -2.94 -8.93
C GLU A 26 23.19 -2.17 -10.14
N VAL A 27 23.01 -2.87 -11.26
CA VAL A 27 22.54 -2.30 -12.53
C VAL A 27 21.60 -3.31 -13.22
N LEU A 28 20.49 -2.80 -13.77
CA LEU A 28 19.64 -3.55 -14.69
C LEU A 28 20.05 -3.26 -16.13
N PRO A 29 19.99 -4.25 -17.03
CA PRO A 29 20.29 -4.05 -18.45
C PRO A 29 19.24 -3.11 -19.09
N ASP A 30 19.67 -2.25 -20.01
CA ASP A 30 18.79 -1.33 -20.75
C ASP A 30 17.73 -2.08 -21.58
N GLU A 31 17.98 -3.34 -21.93
CA GLU A 31 17.03 -4.21 -22.64
C GLU A 31 15.73 -4.47 -21.87
N ILE A 32 15.66 -4.15 -20.56
CA ILE A 32 14.40 -4.19 -19.82
C ILE A 32 13.32 -3.31 -20.48
N GLY A 33 13.70 -2.19 -21.12
CA GLY A 33 12.77 -1.33 -21.87
C GLY A 33 12.09 -2.02 -23.05
N GLN A 34 12.65 -3.13 -23.54
CA GLN A 34 12.05 -3.94 -24.61
C GLN A 34 10.91 -4.84 -24.10
N CYS A 35 10.79 -5.04 -22.79
CA CYS A 35 9.75 -5.85 -22.15
C CYS A 35 8.41 -5.09 -22.08
N ARG A 36 7.83 -4.76 -23.23
CA ARG A 36 6.60 -3.94 -23.31
C ARG A 36 5.37 -4.56 -22.66
N GLN A 37 5.40 -5.85 -22.33
CA GLN A 37 4.34 -6.57 -21.62
C GLN A 37 4.54 -6.58 -20.09
N LEU A 38 5.63 -5.98 -19.58
CA LEU A 38 5.96 -6.00 -18.15
C LEU A 38 4.91 -5.20 -17.36
N GLN A 39 4.28 -5.86 -16.40
CA GLN A 39 3.25 -5.32 -15.51
C GLN A 39 3.74 -5.22 -14.06
N LYS A 40 4.62 -6.13 -13.63
CA LYS A 40 5.11 -6.22 -12.25
C LYS A 40 6.63 -6.37 -12.19
N LEU A 41 7.31 -5.44 -11.54
CA LEU A 41 8.76 -5.46 -11.36
C LEU A 41 9.11 -5.33 -9.87
N MET A 42 9.65 -6.40 -9.29
CA MET A 42 10.05 -6.45 -7.88
C MET A 42 11.57 -6.46 -7.76
N LEU A 43 12.14 -5.38 -7.26
CA LEU A 43 13.58 -5.12 -7.13
C LEU A 43 13.96 -4.73 -5.69
N ALA A 44 13.06 -4.87 -4.73
CA ALA A 44 13.31 -4.50 -3.35
C ALA A 44 14.50 -5.28 -2.76
N GLY A 45 15.36 -4.64 -1.97
CA GLY A 45 16.53 -5.31 -1.37
C GLY A 45 17.61 -5.65 -2.39
N ASN A 46 17.98 -4.69 -3.22
CA ASN A 46 19.13 -4.81 -4.14
C ASN A 46 20.13 -3.70 -3.84
N ARG A 47 21.09 -3.49 -4.75
CA ARG A 47 22.13 -2.47 -4.65
C ARG A 47 22.03 -1.45 -5.78
N LEU A 48 20.83 -1.27 -6.34
CA LEU A 48 20.62 -0.43 -7.52
C LEU A 48 21.00 1.01 -7.21
N GLN A 49 21.88 1.57 -8.04
CA GLN A 49 22.30 2.97 -7.95
C GLN A 49 21.52 3.88 -8.91
N ALA A 50 20.92 3.28 -9.95
CA ALA A 50 20.00 3.93 -10.87
C ALA A 50 19.00 2.91 -11.42
N LEU A 51 17.90 3.42 -11.98
CA LEU A 51 17.03 2.65 -12.87
C LEU A 51 17.40 3.03 -14.32
N PRO A 52 17.47 2.07 -15.26
CA PRO A 52 17.78 2.38 -16.65
C PRO A 52 16.68 3.27 -17.24
N GLU A 53 17.07 4.30 -18.01
CA GLU A 53 16.13 5.25 -18.62
C GLU A 53 15.13 4.55 -19.56
N SER A 54 15.56 3.46 -20.20
CA SER A 54 14.71 2.64 -21.07
C SER A 54 13.53 1.99 -20.33
N LEU A 55 13.55 1.89 -19.00
CA LEU A 55 12.41 1.38 -18.23
C LEU A 55 11.16 2.27 -18.40
N ALA A 56 11.33 3.53 -18.81
CA ALA A 56 10.23 4.41 -19.21
C ALA A 56 9.37 3.85 -20.35
N ASP A 57 9.96 3.01 -21.24
CA ASP A 57 9.26 2.40 -22.38
C ASP A 57 8.32 1.24 -21.96
N CYS A 58 8.42 0.76 -20.72
CA CYS A 58 7.52 -0.24 -20.14
C CYS A 58 6.18 0.39 -19.76
N HIS A 59 5.44 0.92 -20.73
CA HIS A 59 4.17 1.63 -20.50
C HIS A 59 3.09 0.77 -19.81
N ASN A 60 3.23 -0.56 -19.81
CA ASN A 60 2.33 -1.49 -19.13
C ASN A 60 2.68 -1.76 -17.65
N LEU A 61 3.76 -1.18 -17.13
CA LEU A 61 4.18 -1.40 -15.75
C LEU A 61 3.15 -0.79 -14.79
N GLU A 62 2.58 -1.63 -13.94
CA GLU A 62 1.56 -1.27 -12.95
C GLU A 62 2.10 -1.26 -11.52
N LEU A 63 3.06 -2.15 -11.23
CA LEU A 63 3.65 -2.33 -9.91
C LEU A 63 5.18 -2.31 -10.02
N LEU A 64 5.81 -1.39 -9.29
CA LEU A 64 7.27 -1.28 -9.17
C LEU A 64 7.70 -1.23 -7.70
N ARG A 65 8.46 -2.22 -7.23
CA ARG A 65 9.07 -2.17 -5.89
C ARG A 65 10.57 -2.01 -6.01
N ILE A 66 11.10 -0.89 -5.54
CA ILE A 66 12.52 -0.50 -5.56
C ILE A 66 13.01 -0.09 -4.17
N ALA A 67 12.26 -0.46 -3.12
CA ALA A 67 12.62 -0.22 -1.74
C ALA A 67 13.97 -0.86 -1.37
N ALA A 68 14.66 -0.33 -0.37
CA ALA A 68 15.95 -0.86 0.11
C ALA A 68 16.98 -1.05 -1.02
N ASN A 69 17.32 0.05 -1.69
CA ASN A 69 18.35 0.12 -2.72
C ASN A 69 19.30 1.31 -2.42
N HIS A 70 20.18 1.66 -3.36
CA HIS A 70 21.12 2.78 -3.25
C HIS A 70 20.79 3.93 -4.19
N LEU A 71 19.50 4.13 -4.51
CA LEU A 71 19.08 5.18 -5.43
C LEU A 71 19.28 6.56 -4.79
N PRO A 72 19.99 7.50 -5.44
CA PRO A 72 20.16 8.86 -4.93
C PRO A 72 18.97 9.77 -5.22
N GLN A 73 18.06 9.35 -6.12
CA GLN A 73 16.81 10.04 -6.46
C GLN A 73 15.87 9.10 -7.22
N LEU A 74 14.60 9.49 -7.34
CA LEU A 74 13.66 8.88 -8.29
C LEU A 74 13.79 9.54 -9.67
N PRO A 75 13.74 8.77 -10.77
CA PRO A 75 13.79 9.33 -12.11
C PRO A 75 12.49 10.08 -12.48
N ASP A 76 12.60 11.08 -13.34
CA ASP A 76 11.49 11.98 -13.73
C ASP A 76 10.36 11.28 -14.49
N TRP A 77 10.72 10.29 -15.33
CA TRP A 77 9.75 9.53 -16.11
C TRP A 77 8.81 8.68 -15.25
N LEU A 78 9.21 8.33 -14.02
CA LEU A 78 8.47 7.42 -13.16
C LEU A 78 7.10 7.97 -12.78
N ALA A 79 7.03 9.28 -12.47
CA ALA A 79 5.77 9.96 -12.18
C ALA A 79 4.91 10.25 -13.44
N ARG A 80 5.39 9.85 -14.62
CA ARG A 80 4.69 9.99 -15.92
C ARG A 80 4.26 8.65 -16.49
N MET A 81 4.57 7.53 -15.81
CA MET A 81 4.21 6.21 -16.28
C MET A 81 2.68 6.03 -16.30
N PRO A 82 2.09 5.72 -17.46
CA PRO A 82 0.64 5.81 -17.66
C PRO A 82 -0.13 4.74 -16.89
N ARG A 83 0.50 3.60 -16.56
CA ARG A 83 -0.17 2.50 -15.85
C ARG A 83 0.34 2.23 -14.44
N LEU A 84 1.42 2.90 -14.00
CA LEU A 84 1.98 2.70 -12.67
C LEU A 84 0.96 3.16 -11.60
N ALA A 85 0.67 2.26 -10.68
CA ALA A 85 -0.33 2.43 -9.62
C ALA A 85 0.25 2.13 -8.24
N TRP A 86 1.13 1.12 -8.15
CA TRP A 86 1.74 0.68 -6.89
C TRP A 86 3.25 0.84 -6.96
N LEU A 87 3.78 1.60 -6.01
CA LEU A 87 5.17 1.99 -5.98
C LEU A 87 5.66 1.98 -4.53
N ALA A 88 6.72 1.21 -4.26
CA ALA A 88 7.44 1.29 -3.00
C ALA A 88 8.90 1.61 -3.26
N TYR A 89 9.42 2.62 -2.55
CA TYR A 89 10.80 3.08 -2.70
C TYR A 89 11.46 3.46 -1.37
N ALA A 90 10.83 3.20 -0.23
CA ALA A 90 11.42 3.47 1.08
C ALA A 90 12.76 2.74 1.28
N GLY A 91 13.61 3.24 2.17
CA GLY A 91 14.94 2.68 2.42
C GLY A 91 15.96 2.98 1.34
N ASN A 92 15.74 4.03 0.54
CA ASN A 92 16.75 4.57 -0.37
C ASN A 92 17.37 5.85 0.21
N PRO A 93 18.62 6.20 -0.15
CA PRO A 93 19.31 7.40 0.32
C PRO A 93 18.48 8.69 0.24
N PHE A 94 17.69 8.90 -0.82
CA PHE A 94 16.91 10.13 -1.02
C PHE A 94 15.72 10.30 -0.05
N SER A 95 15.22 9.22 0.56
CA SER A 95 14.10 9.26 1.52
C SER A 95 14.55 9.06 2.97
N ALA A 96 15.84 8.80 3.18
CA ALA A 96 16.39 8.45 4.49
C ALA A 96 16.15 9.52 5.56
N ALA A 97 16.21 10.81 5.21
CA ALA A 97 16.00 11.90 6.17
C ALA A 97 14.56 11.90 6.73
N GLN A 98 13.56 11.73 5.86
CA GLN A 98 12.15 11.64 6.26
C GLN A 98 11.90 10.39 7.10
N GLU A 99 12.47 9.25 6.70
CA GLU A 99 12.35 7.99 7.43
C GLU A 99 12.98 8.06 8.83
N GLN A 100 14.15 8.67 8.95
CA GLN A 100 14.82 8.90 10.23
C GLN A 100 14.01 9.82 11.15
N TYR A 101 13.46 10.91 10.60
CA TYR A 101 12.59 11.80 11.34
C TYR A 101 11.33 11.07 11.83
N ALA A 102 10.68 10.30 10.96
CA ALA A 102 9.50 9.51 11.29
C ALA A 102 9.77 8.46 12.38
N ALA A 103 10.93 7.79 12.33
CA ALA A 103 11.33 6.81 13.33
C ALA A 103 11.56 7.40 14.73
N GLN A 104 11.82 8.71 14.82
CA GLN A 104 12.05 9.43 16.07
C GLN A 104 10.77 10.07 16.64
N LEU A 105 9.65 9.98 15.94
CA LEU A 105 8.39 10.55 16.42
C LEU A 105 8.02 9.97 17.80
N PRO A 106 7.61 10.84 18.75
CA PRO A 106 7.29 10.39 20.09
C PRO A 106 5.98 9.61 20.07
N ILE A 107 6.08 8.29 20.26
CA ILE A 107 4.93 7.42 20.49
C ILE A 107 5.10 6.66 21.81
N PRO A 108 3.99 6.21 22.45
CA PRO A 108 4.08 5.46 23.70
C PRO A 108 5.00 4.25 23.58
N ALA A 109 5.89 4.09 24.56
CA ALA A 109 6.75 2.91 24.68
C ALA A 109 6.09 1.92 25.64
N ILE A 110 5.85 0.69 25.18
CA ILE A 110 5.17 -0.34 25.93
C ILE A 110 6.15 -1.49 26.15
N ALA A 111 6.46 -1.76 27.41
CA ALA A 111 7.48 -2.74 27.77
C ALA A 111 6.95 -4.16 27.62
N TRP A 112 7.76 -5.06 27.03
CA TRP A 112 7.42 -6.47 26.84
C TRP A 112 6.88 -7.17 28.11
N PRO A 113 7.43 -6.95 29.33
CA PRO A 113 6.90 -7.58 30.54
C PRO A 113 5.46 -7.20 30.90
N GLN A 114 4.93 -6.10 30.34
CA GLN A 114 3.53 -5.68 30.55
C GLN A 114 2.55 -6.44 29.65
N LEU A 115 3.05 -7.24 28.71
CA LEU A 115 2.23 -7.93 27.71
C LEU A 115 2.03 -9.39 28.07
N LEU A 116 0.77 -9.81 28.05
CA LEU A 116 0.39 -11.21 27.98
C LEU A 116 0.17 -11.58 26.51
N LEU A 117 1.11 -12.33 25.94
CA LEU A 117 1.00 -12.82 24.57
C LEU A 117 -0.07 -13.91 24.49
N GLY A 118 -0.94 -13.80 23.50
CA GLY A 118 -1.99 -14.77 23.18
C GLY A 118 -1.72 -15.50 21.87
N GLU A 119 -2.81 -15.92 21.24
CA GLU A 119 -2.79 -16.64 19.97
C GLU A 119 -2.25 -15.80 18.81
N LYS A 120 -1.69 -16.47 17.80
CA LYS A 120 -1.27 -15.84 16.56
C LYS A 120 -2.48 -15.52 15.69
N LEU A 121 -2.63 -14.24 15.30
CA LEU A 121 -3.71 -13.76 14.45
C LEU A 121 -3.37 -13.86 12.96
N GLY A 122 -2.08 -13.75 12.61
CA GLY A 122 -1.63 -13.82 11.23
C GLY A 122 -0.12 -13.79 11.07
N GLU A 123 0.36 -14.06 9.86
CA GLU A 123 1.76 -13.89 9.45
C GLU A 123 1.81 -13.42 8.00
N GLY A 124 2.70 -12.47 7.73
CA GLY A 124 3.00 -11.97 6.40
C GLY A 124 4.50 -11.91 6.14
N ALA A 125 4.87 -11.25 5.04
CA ALA A 125 6.26 -11.05 4.65
C ALA A 125 7.03 -10.26 5.72
N SER A 126 6.43 -9.21 6.29
CA SER A 126 7.11 -8.31 7.23
C SER A 126 7.09 -8.74 8.69
N GLY A 127 6.29 -9.74 9.07
CA GLY A 127 6.19 -10.11 10.47
C GLY A 127 5.05 -11.04 10.83
N GLN A 128 4.94 -11.28 12.13
CA GLN A 128 3.88 -12.07 12.75
C GLN A 128 3.01 -11.16 13.61
N ILE A 129 1.70 -11.37 13.56
CA ILE A 129 0.72 -10.61 14.34
C ILE A 129 0.12 -11.56 15.37
N PHE A 130 0.17 -11.15 16.63
CA PHE A 130 -0.36 -11.88 17.77
C PHE A 130 -1.44 -11.08 18.46
N ARG A 131 -2.41 -11.79 19.04
CA ARG A 131 -3.28 -11.21 20.06
C ARG A 131 -2.42 -11.01 21.31
N ALA A 132 -2.62 -9.91 22.01
CA ALA A 132 -2.00 -9.70 23.31
C ALA A 132 -2.92 -8.90 24.23
N GLN A 133 -2.61 -8.90 25.52
CA GLN A 133 -3.26 -8.07 26.51
C GLN A 133 -2.22 -7.21 27.21
N LEU A 134 -2.47 -5.90 27.25
CA LEU A 134 -1.69 -4.99 28.08
C LEU A 134 -2.20 -5.04 29.52
N GLN A 135 -1.29 -5.28 30.45
CA GLN A 135 -1.54 -5.19 31.89
C GLN A 135 -1.36 -3.74 32.35
N ASP A 136 -2.40 -3.18 32.97
CA ASP A 136 -2.37 -1.87 33.60
C ASP A 136 -3.04 -1.98 34.97
N GLY A 137 -2.25 -2.32 36.00
CA GLY A 137 -2.76 -2.76 37.29
C GLY A 137 -3.63 -4.01 37.15
N ASP A 138 -4.86 -3.96 37.65
CA ASP A 138 -5.85 -5.05 37.52
C ASP A 138 -6.59 -5.05 36.18
N ALA A 139 -6.49 -3.97 35.40
CA ALA A 139 -7.15 -3.87 34.10
C ALA A 139 -6.34 -4.61 33.03
N ARG A 140 -7.06 -5.31 32.15
CA ARG A 140 -6.49 -5.98 30.97
C ARG A 140 -7.11 -5.41 29.72
N ARG A 141 -6.30 -4.77 28.87
CA ARG A 141 -6.76 -4.21 27.61
C ARG A 141 -6.34 -5.09 26.43
N PRO A 142 -7.27 -5.63 25.63
CA PRO A 142 -6.92 -6.42 24.46
C PRO A 142 -6.31 -5.53 23.36
N LEU A 143 -5.28 -6.02 22.70
CA LEU A 143 -4.60 -5.37 21.58
C LEU A 143 -4.02 -6.42 20.61
N ALA A 144 -3.47 -5.96 19.49
CA ALA A 144 -2.66 -6.77 18.61
C ALA A 144 -1.19 -6.36 18.70
N LEU A 145 -0.27 -7.31 18.72
CA LEU A 145 1.16 -7.09 18.67
C LEU A 145 1.69 -7.58 17.31
N LYS A 146 2.24 -6.68 16.51
CA LYS A 146 3.01 -7.02 15.31
C LYS A 146 4.48 -7.08 15.68
N LEU A 147 5.07 -8.27 15.57
CA LEU A 147 6.52 -8.49 15.66
C LEU A 147 7.10 -8.56 14.26
N PHE A 148 8.10 -7.73 13.98
CA PHE A 148 8.69 -7.62 12.65
C PHE A 148 9.83 -8.62 12.46
N LYS A 149 9.99 -9.11 11.24
CA LYS A 149 11.18 -9.87 10.84
C LYS A 149 12.32 -8.90 10.53
N GLY A 150 13.56 -9.26 10.85
CA GLY A 150 14.74 -8.41 10.65
C GLY A 150 15.26 -8.34 9.21
N GLU A 151 14.60 -9.00 8.27
CA GLU A 151 15.04 -9.16 6.89
C GLU A 151 14.35 -8.17 5.95
N VAL A 152 14.97 -7.93 4.77
CA VAL A 152 14.31 -7.19 3.69
C VAL A 152 13.15 -8.02 3.16
N THR A 153 11.99 -7.39 2.97
CA THR A 153 10.79 -8.03 2.41
C THR A 153 10.61 -7.66 0.95
N SER A 154 9.59 -8.25 0.30
CA SER A 154 9.10 -7.83 -1.02
C SER A 154 8.73 -6.35 -1.09
N ASP A 155 8.37 -5.76 0.05
CA ASP A 155 7.81 -4.42 0.13
C ASP A 155 8.81 -3.37 0.63
N GLY A 156 9.83 -3.81 1.40
CA GLY A 156 10.88 -2.95 1.93
C GLY A 156 11.42 -3.44 3.27
N LEU A 157 11.98 -2.50 4.04
CA LEU A 157 12.55 -2.77 5.37
C LEU A 157 11.46 -2.71 6.45
N ALA A 158 11.54 -3.60 7.44
CA ALA A 158 10.66 -3.53 8.61
C ALA A 158 10.73 -2.18 9.35
N ALA A 159 11.92 -1.57 9.42
CA ALA A 159 12.11 -0.29 10.07
C ALA A 159 11.36 0.85 9.36
N THR A 160 11.30 0.82 8.02
CA THR A 160 10.60 1.84 7.23
C THR A 160 9.09 1.68 7.35
N GLU A 161 8.59 0.45 7.35
CA GLU A 161 7.17 0.17 7.64
C GLU A 161 6.79 0.67 9.03
N MET A 162 7.60 0.37 10.05
CA MET A 162 7.35 0.84 11.42
C MET A 162 7.33 2.37 11.49
N ALA A 163 8.29 3.04 10.85
CA ALA A 163 8.33 4.50 10.78
C ALA A 163 7.09 5.09 10.09
N ALA A 164 6.64 4.50 8.98
CA ALA A 164 5.44 4.94 8.27
C ALA A 164 4.17 4.75 9.10
N CYS A 165 4.01 3.59 9.76
CA CYS A 165 2.90 3.32 10.68
C CYS A 165 2.82 4.37 11.80
N MET A 166 3.95 4.70 12.43
CA MET A 166 4.00 5.72 13.48
C MET A 166 3.70 7.12 12.93
N ALA A 167 4.29 7.45 11.78
CA ALA A 167 4.11 8.75 11.15
C ALA A 167 2.71 8.94 10.57
N ALA A 168 1.96 7.88 10.25
CA ALA A 168 0.59 7.95 9.75
C ALA A 168 -0.37 8.61 10.75
N GLY A 169 -0.07 8.57 12.06
CA GLY A 169 -0.93 9.17 13.09
C GLY A 169 -2.27 8.47 13.23
N VAL A 170 -3.29 9.20 13.68
CA VAL A 170 -4.62 8.64 13.97
C VAL A 170 -5.63 9.07 12.91
N HIS A 171 -6.38 8.10 12.38
CA HIS A 171 -7.49 8.33 11.47
C HIS A 171 -8.56 7.24 11.68
N PRO A 172 -9.87 7.54 11.58
CA PRO A 172 -10.93 6.55 11.87
C PRO A 172 -10.91 5.32 10.96
N GLN A 173 -10.38 5.46 9.74
CA GLN A 173 -10.23 4.40 8.76
C GLN A 173 -8.80 3.81 8.70
N LEU A 174 -7.97 4.04 9.72
CA LEU A 174 -6.65 3.39 9.88
C LEU A 174 -6.65 2.42 11.05
N ILE A 175 -5.88 1.34 10.93
CA ILE A 175 -5.52 0.53 12.10
C ILE A 175 -4.64 1.38 13.03
N THR A 176 -5.17 1.75 14.19
CA THR A 176 -4.48 2.63 15.14
C THR A 176 -3.22 1.98 15.72
N VAL A 177 -2.09 2.69 15.64
CA VAL A 177 -0.87 2.36 16.38
C VAL A 177 -1.00 2.88 17.81
N LEU A 178 -0.88 1.98 18.79
CA LEU A 178 -0.98 2.29 20.22
C LEU A 178 0.38 2.60 20.84
N GLY A 179 1.45 2.01 20.32
CA GLY A 179 2.79 2.19 20.87
C GLY A 179 3.84 1.30 20.22
N ARG A 180 5.10 1.57 20.54
CA ARG A 180 6.25 0.73 20.17
C ARG A 180 6.56 -0.24 21.30
N LEU A 181 6.93 -1.45 20.92
CA LEU A 181 7.41 -2.44 21.86
C LEU A 181 8.84 -2.10 22.33
N THR A 182 9.12 -2.24 23.61
CA THR A 182 10.47 -2.15 24.18
C THR A 182 10.81 -3.37 25.03
N GLY A 183 12.09 -3.73 25.12
CA GLY A 183 12.55 -4.79 26.01
C GLY A 183 12.15 -6.22 25.60
N HIS A 184 11.90 -6.48 24.30
CA HIS A 184 11.70 -7.84 23.81
C HIS A 184 12.95 -8.71 24.07
N PRO A 185 12.84 -9.95 24.59
CA PRO A 185 14.00 -10.75 24.99
C PRO A 185 15.00 -11.01 23.87
N GLN A 186 14.52 -11.22 22.64
CA GLN A 186 15.33 -11.41 21.44
C GLN A 186 15.57 -10.11 20.65
N GLN A 187 15.29 -8.94 21.23
CA GLN A 187 15.43 -7.62 20.59
C GLN A 187 14.64 -7.48 19.26
N VAL A 188 13.57 -8.24 19.10
CA VAL A 188 12.70 -8.17 17.92
C VAL A 188 11.90 -6.86 17.97
N PRO A 189 11.96 -6.02 16.93
CA PRO A 189 11.16 -4.80 16.87
C PRO A 189 9.68 -5.15 16.77
N GLY A 190 8.83 -4.34 17.40
CA GLY A 190 7.39 -4.58 17.41
C GLY A 190 6.55 -3.32 17.56
N LEU A 191 5.34 -3.37 17.01
CA LEU A 191 4.31 -2.35 17.16
C LEU A 191 3.07 -2.94 17.82
N LEU A 192 2.50 -2.19 18.75
CA LEU A 192 1.21 -2.49 19.34
C LEU A 192 0.14 -1.73 18.58
N LEU A 193 -0.88 -2.45 18.16
CA LEU A 193 -1.96 -1.99 17.31
C LEU A 193 -3.29 -2.20 18.05
N ALA A 194 -4.28 -1.36 17.76
CA ALA A 194 -5.64 -1.60 18.20
C ALA A 194 -6.12 -2.96 17.65
N LEU A 195 -6.75 -3.76 18.51
CA LEU A 195 -7.32 -5.03 18.06
C LEU A 195 -8.51 -4.73 17.14
N ILE A 196 -8.47 -5.29 15.93
CA ILE A 196 -9.54 -5.13 14.94
C ILE A 196 -10.78 -5.89 15.42
N ASP A 197 -11.94 -5.24 15.33
CA ASP A 197 -13.23 -5.87 15.64
C ASP A 197 -13.43 -7.12 14.73
N PRO A 198 -13.74 -8.31 15.28
CA PRO A 198 -13.94 -9.54 14.51
C PRO A 198 -15.00 -9.46 13.40
N ALA A 199 -15.89 -8.47 13.42
CA ALA A 199 -16.84 -8.23 12.34
C ALA A 199 -16.18 -7.69 11.05
N PHE A 200 -14.97 -7.11 11.14
CA PHE A 200 -14.20 -6.74 9.96
C PHE A 200 -13.68 -7.98 9.22
N ARG A 201 -13.79 -7.95 7.90
CA ARG A 201 -13.29 -9.00 7.00
C ARG A 201 -12.40 -8.35 5.95
N VAL A 202 -11.36 -9.06 5.53
CA VAL A 202 -10.53 -8.60 4.40
C VAL A 202 -11.39 -8.58 3.13
N LEU A 203 -11.31 -7.51 2.35
CA LEU A 203 -12.17 -7.27 1.19
C LEU A 203 -11.87 -8.23 0.02
N ALA A 204 -10.60 -8.61 -0.16
CA ALA A 204 -10.18 -9.58 -1.18
C ALA A 204 -8.92 -10.35 -0.74
N ARG A 205 -8.56 -11.40 -1.50
CA ARG A 205 -7.24 -12.03 -1.37
C ARG A 205 -6.23 -11.33 -2.29
N PRO A 206 -4.92 -11.41 -2.00
CA PRO A 206 -3.88 -10.82 -2.84
C PRO A 206 -3.92 -11.31 -4.31
N PRO A 207 -3.20 -10.65 -5.23
CA PRO A 207 -3.15 -11.06 -6.62
C PRO A 207 -2.61 -12.49 -6.80
N SER A 208 -3.07 -13.17 -7.83
CA SER A 208 -2.60 -14.51 -8.22
C SER A 208 -1.66 -14.43 -9.42
N LEU A 209 -1.07 -15.57 -9.80
CA LEU A 209 -0.30 -15.69 -11.04
C LEU A 209 -1.12 -15.34 -12.29
N GLU A 210 -2.43 -15.61 -12.25
CA GLU A 210 -3.34 -15.36 -13.36
C GLU A 210 -3.70 -13.88 -13.46
N SER A 211 -4.07 -13.26 -12.34
CA SER A 211 -4.49 -11.86 -12.29
C SER A 211 -3.30 -10.89 -12.36
N CYS A 212 -2.09 -11.36 -12.04
CA CYS A 212 -0.81 -10.65 -12.00
C CYS A 212 -0.74 -9.52 -10.95
N THR A 213 -1.63 -8.54 -11.08
CA THR A 213 -1.69 -7.30 -10.31
C THR A 213 -3.10 -6.98 -9.80
N ARG A 214 -4.10 -7.85 -10.01
CA ARG A 214 -5.47 -7.62 -9.53
C ARG A 214 -5.84 -8.58 -8.40
N ASP A 215 -6.55 -8.07 -7.39
CA ASP A 215 -6.94 -8.89 -6.23
C ASP A 215 -8.02 -9.93 -6.56
N CYS A 216 -8.00 -11.02 -5.78
CA CYS A 216 -8.89 -12.15 -5.94
C CYS A 216 -10.06 -12.09 -4.94
N TYR A 217 -11.22 -11.65 -5.41
CA TYR A 217 -12.42 -11.54 -4.57
C TYR A 217 -13.15 -12.88 -4.44
N PRO A 218 -13.90 -13.11 -3.34
CA PRO A 218 -14.80 -14.25 -3.22
C PRO A 218 -15.84 -14.28 -4.35
N PRO A 219 -16.15 -15.46 -4.90
CA PRO A 219 -17.16 -15.59 -5.95
C PRO A 219 -18.54 -15.19 -5.42
N GLY A 220 -19.29 -14.44 -6.22
CA GLY A 220 -20.65 -13.99 -5.86
C GLY A 220 -20.72 -12.85 -4.83
N LEU A 221 -19.58 -12.31 -4.37
CA LEU A 221 -19.57 -11.13 -3.50
C LEU A 221 -20.19 -9.94 -4.24
N GLN A 222 -21.24 -9.38 -3.66
CA GLN A 222 -22.01 -8.26 -4.21
C GLN A 222 -22.26 -7.23 -3.11
N PHE A 223 -22.29 -5.96 -3.51
CA PHE A 223 -22.55 -4.81 -2.65
C PHE A 223 -23.70 -3.99 -3.21
N SER A 224 -24.46 -3.34 -2.33
CA SER A 224 -25.32 -2.25 -2.78
C SER A 224 -24.46 -1.01 -3.08
N LEU A 225 -24.96 -0.13 -3.94
CA LEU A 225 -24.27 1.11 -4.30
C LEU A 225 -23.91 1.96 -3.08
N ARG A 226 -24.78 1.97 -2.05
CA ARG A 226 -24.53 2.68 -0.80
C ARG A 226 -23.29 2.17 -0.09
N HIS A 227 -23.11 0.85 -0.01
CA HIS A 227 -21.92 0.27 0.62
C HIS A 227 -20.66 0.56 -0.20
N VAL A 228 -20.73 0.46 -1.53
CA VAL A 228 -19.62 0.85 -2.41
C VAL A 228 -19.21 2.29 -2.15
N LEU A 229 -20.17 3.20 -2.07
CA LEU A 229 -19.90 4.61 -1.85
C LEU A 229 -19.27 4.89 -0.48
N LEU A 230 -19.77 4.27 0.59
CA LEU A 230 -19.20 4.39 1.93
C LEU A 230 -17.77 3.87 1.99
N MET A 231 -17.50 2.72 1.35
CA MET A 231 -16.14 2.16 1.27
C MET A 231 -15.20 3.11 0.50
N LEU A 232 -15.62 3.61 -0.66
CA LEU A 232 -14.83 4.57 -1.45
C LEU A 232 -14.54 5.86 -0.70
N GLN A 233 -15.53 6.41 0.03
CA GLN A 233 -15.35 7.59 0.87
C GLN A 233 -14.37 7.33 2.01
N GLY A 234 -14.50 6.20 2.70
CA GLY A 234 -13.60 5.82 3.79
C GLY A 234 -12.16 5.65 3.32
N VAL A 235 -11.95 4.95 2.20
CA VAL A 235 -10.62 4.77 1.59
C VAL A 235 -10.07 6.10 1.10
N ALA A 236 -10.84 6.91 0.37
CA ALA A 236 -10.39 8.22 -0.09
C ALA A 236 -10.01 9.16 1.08
N SER A 237 -10.74 9.09 2.19
CA SER A 237 -10.44 9.86 3.40
C SER A 237 -9.09 9.49 4.01
N VAL A 238 -8.83 8.20 4.19
CA VAL A 238 -7.56 7.77 4.78
C VAL A 238 -6.38 8.07 3.86
N VAL A 239 -6.52 7.87 2.55
CA VAL A 239 -5.42 8.19 1.63
C VAL A 239 -5.16 9.70 1.58
N CYS A 240 -6.20 10.54 1.58
CA CYS A 240 -6.03 11.99 1.71
C CYS A 240 -5.26 12.37 2.98
N HIS A 241 -5.60 11.76 4.12
CA HIS A 241 -4.89 11.95 5.39
C HIS A 241 -3.41 11.53 5.30
N LEU A 242 -3.10 10.39 4.70
CA LEU A 242 -1.72 9.96 4.49
C LEU A 242 -0.94 10.95 3.59
N HIS A 243 -1.56 11.41 2.51
CA HIS A 243 -0.95 12.39 1.59
C HIS A 243 -0.66 13.72 2.28
N GLN A 244 -1.56 14.22 3.13
CA GLN A 244 -1.33 15.42 3.95
C GLN A 244 -0.14 15.25 4.89
N ARG A 245 0.10 14.02 5.37
CA ARG A 245 1.24 13.65 6.21
C ARG A 245 2.49 13.26 5.40
N GLN A 246 2.49 13.52 4.10
CA GLN A 246 3.60 13.23 3.18
C GLN A 246 3.93 11.73 3.10
N ILE A 247 2.93 10.86 3.21
CA ILE A 247 3.07 9.41 3.13
C ILE A 247 2.26 8.90 1.94
N MET A 248 2.90 8.07 1.11
CA MET A 248 2.24 7.19 0.14
C MET A 248 2.05 5.82 0.79
N HIS A 249 0.88 5.20 0.61
CA HIS A 249 0.67 3.83 1.05
C HIS A 249 1.49 2.84 0.21
N GLY A 250 1.59 3.07 -1.10
CA GLY A 250 2.39 2.28 -2.03
C GLY A 250 1.81 0.91 -2.40
N ASP A 251 0.85 0.42 -1.61
CA ASP A 251 0.15 -0.87 -1.80
C ASP A 251 -1.36 -0.77 -1.56
N LEU A 252 -2.00 0.25 -2.14
CA LEU A 252 -3.44 0.44 -2.00
C LEU A 252 -4.20 -0.63 -2.79
N TYR A 253 -4.55 -1.71 -2.09
CA TYR A 253 -5.23 -2.90 -2.61
C TYR A 253 -6.43 -3.28 -1.74
N ALA A 254 -7.35 -4.07 -2.29
CA ALA A 254 -8.48 -4.59 -1.54
C ALA A 254 -8.05 -5.59 -0.47
N HIS A 255 -6.98 -6.37 -0.68
CA HIS A 255 -6.47 -7.27 0.35
C HIS A 255 -5.87 -6.55 1.58
N ASN A 256 -5.57 -5.25 1.46
CA ASN A 256 -5.13 -4.40 2.56
C ASN A 256 -6.26 -3.59 3.20
N ILE A 257 -7.50 -3.77 2.71
CA ILE A 257 -8.69 -3.10 3.21
C ILE A 257 -9.56 -4.13 3.92
N HIS A 258 -9.80 -3.87 5.21
CA HIS A 258 -10.82 -4.54 5.97
C HIS A 258 -12.14 -3.78 5.85
N PHE A 259 -13.25 -4.49 5.74
CA PHE A 259 -14.58 -3.89 5.67
C PHE A 259 -15.58 -4.57 6.60
N GLN A 260 -16.60 -3.83 7.02
CA GLN A 260 -17.77 -4.34 7.73
C GLN A 260 -19.02 -4.27 6.85
N PRO A 261 -20.06 -5.08 7.15
CA PRO A 261 -21.32 -5.06 6.42
C PRO A 261 -22.04 -3.70 6.43
N ASP A 262 -21.72 -2.80 7.36
CA ASP A 262 -22.28 -1.44 7.45
C ASP A 262 -21.54 -0.41 6.57
N GLY A 263 -20.51 -0.85 5.83
CA GLY A 263 -19.72 0.00 4.92
C GLY A 263 -18.51 0.68 5.57
N ARG A 264 -18.25 0.47 6.87
CA ARG A 264 -16.99 0.92 7.50
C ARG A 264 -15.80 0.16 6.92
N VAL A 265 -14.69 0.88 6.78
CA VAL A 265 -13.43 0.33 6.28
C VAL A 265 -12.27 0.68 7.21
N LEU A 266 -11.28 -0.20 7.27
CA LEU A 266 -9.99 0.02 7.89
C LEU A 266 -8.91 -0.33 6.89
N LEU A 267 -8.02 0.62 6.62
CA LEU A 267 -6.81 0.41 5.84
C LEU A 267 -5.67 -0.03 6.77
N GLY A 268 -4.93 -1.04 6.33
CA GLY A 268 -3.75 -1.57 7.00
C GLY A 268 -2.63 -1.90 6.03
N ASP A 269 -1.57 -2.51 6.56
CA ASP A 269 -0.35 -2.93 5.85
C ASP A 269 0.45 -1.80 5.18
N PHE A 270 1.38 -1.25 5.95
CA PHE A 270 2.28 -0.18 5.49
C PHE A 270 3.61 -0.74 4.97
N GLY A 271 3.71 -2.03 4.65
CA GLY A 271 4.97 -2.64 4.20
C GLY A 271 5.62 -1.91 3.03
N ALA A 272 4.78 -1.38 2.13
CA ALA A 272 5.18 -0.65 0.93
C ALA A 272 5.26 0.88 1.11
N ALA A 273 4.88 1.38 2.28
CA ALA A 273 4.68 2.79 2.50
C ALA A 273 5.99 3.57 2.33
N SER A 274 5.90 4.74 1.71
CA SER A 274 7.06 5.57 1.38
C SER A 274 6.78 7.03 1.66
N PHE A 275 7.80 7.77 2.12
CA PHE A 275 7.67 9.20 2.39
C PHE A 275 7.89 10.02 1.12
N LEU A 276 7.01 10.99 0.87
CA LEU A 276 7.10 11.89 -0.28
C LEU A 276 8.31 12.84 -0.11
N ALA A 277 9.31 12.71 -0.97
CA ALA A 277 10.48 13.58 -1.01
C ALA A 277 10.39 14.56 -2.18
N GLY A 278 10.09 15.84 -1.93
CA GLY A 278 10.17 16.95 -2.90
C GLY A 278 9.27 16.90 -4.15
N ARG A 279 8.64 15.75 -4.47
CA ARG A 279 7.78 15.49 -5.63
C ARG A 279 6.44 14.90 -5.22
N ALA A 280 5.74 15.59 -4.32
CA ALA A 280 4.54 15.07 -3.68
C ALA A 280 3.41 14.81 -4.69
N GLU A 281 2.94 15.83 -5.40
CA GLU A 281 1.73 15.70 -6.23
C GLU A 281 1.85 14.67 -7.37
N PRO A 282 2.91 14.63 -8.19
CA PRO A 282 3.01 13.65 -9.27
C PRO A 282 3.01 12.21 -8.76
N LEU A 283 3.65 11.95 -7.62
CA LEU A 283 3.66 10.62 -7.00
C LEU A 283 2.28 10.26 -6.42
N GLN A 284 1.60 11.20 -5.76
CA GLN A 284 0.23 10.99 -5.26
C GLN A 284 -0.74 10.56 -6.37
N ARG A 285 -0.57 11.10 -7.59
CA ARG A 285 -1.38 10.70 -8.76
C ARG A 285 -1.13 9.26 -9.24
N LEU A 286 -0.03 8.62 -8.84
CA LEU A 286 0.16 7.18 -9.07
C LEU A 286 -0.81 6.38 -8.18
N GLU A 287 -0.90 6.73 -6.89
CA GLU A 287 -1.81 6.04 -5.95
C GLU A 287 -3.29 6.36 -6.22
N VAL A 288 -3.61 7.50 -6.83
CA VAL A 288 -4.95 7.78 -7.37
C VAL A 288 -5.36 6.73 -8.40
N ARG A 289 -4.42 6.22 -9.20
CA ARG A 289 -4.71 5.12 -10.12
C ARG A 289 -5.02 3.82 -9.39
N ALA A 290 -4.27 3.48 -8.33
CA ALA A 290 -4.58 2.33 -7.49
C ALA A 290 -6.00 2.43 -6.92
N PHE A 291 -6.41 3.62 -6.46
CA PHE A 291 -7.78 3.88 -6.03
C PHE A 291 -8.80 3.71 -7.17
N GLY A 292 -8.49 4.19 -8.38
CA GLY A 292 -9.32 3.96 -9.57
C GLY A 292 -9.49 2.48 -9.95
N LEU A 293 -8.48 1.65 -9.72
CA LEU A 293 -8.54 0.20 -9.94
C LEU A 293 -9.41 -0.49 -8.88
N LEU A 294 -9.23 -0.15 -7.60
CA LEU A 294 -10.10 -0.59 -6.50
C LEU A 294 -11.56 -0.20 -6.76
N MET A 295 -11.78 1.02 -7.22
CA MET A 295 -13.10 1.54 -7.55
C MET A 295 -13.74 0.76 -8.70
N GLN A 296 -12.98 0.43 -9.73
CA GLN A 296 -13.44 -0.44 -10.81
C GLN A 296 -13.85 -1.83 -10.28
N GLU A 297 -13.06 -2.44 -9.40
CA GLU A 297 -13.38 -3.73 -8.78
C GLU A 297 -14.66 -3.68 -7.95
N LEU A 298 -14.85 -2.62 -7.16
CA LEU A 298 -16.04 -2.46 -6.34
C LEU A 298 -17.29 -2.22 -7.20
N LEU A 299 -17.20 -1.42 -8.26
CA LEU A 299 -18.31 -1.16 -9.18
C LEU A 299 -18.73 -2.42 -9.97
N GLN A 300 -17.79 -3.27 -10.37
CA GLN A 300 -18.11 -4.59 -10.98
C GLN A 300 -18.90 -5.52 -10.06
N ARG A 301 -18.84 -5.27 -8.74
CA ARG A 301 -19.54 -6.00 -7.68
C ARG A 301 -20.68 -5.18 -7.08
N CYS A 302 -21.08 -4.11 -7.76
CA CYS A 302 -22.20 -3.30 -7.35
C CYS A 302 -23.47 -3.83 -8.00
N GLN A 303 -24.52 -4.05 -7.20
CA GLN A 303 -25.84 -4.35 -7.72
C GLN A 303 -26.39 -3.13 -8.46
N HIS A 304 -26.86 -3.32 -9.68
CA HIS A 304 -27.47 -2.27 -10.48
C HIS A 304 -28.95 -2.09 -10.12
N GLN A 305 -29.33 -0.86 -9.77
CA GLN A 305 -30.72 -0.45 -9.58
C GLN A 305 -31.03 0.73 -10.50
N SER A 306 -32.16 0.68 -11.20
CA SER A 306 -32.51 1.66 -12.24
C SER A 306 -32.65 3.10 -11.70
N ASN A 307 -33.13 3.25 -10.46
CA ASN A 307 -33.27 4.54 -9.77
C ASN A 307 -31.92 5.16 -9.34
N GLN A 308 -30.79 4.47 -9.52
CA GLN A 308 -29.45 4.93 -9.13
C GLN A 308 -28.49 5.09 -10.32
N ALA A 309 -29.01 5.04 -11.55
CA ALA A 309 -28.20 5.07 -12.77
C ALA A 309 -27.30 6.32 -12.87
N ALA A 310 -27.79 7.49 -12.45
CA ALA A 310 -27.02 8.74 -12.49
C ALA A 310 -25.80 8.70 -11.55
N VAL A 311 -25.97 8.23 -10.31
CA VAL A 311 -24.87 8.09 -9.36
C VAL A 311 -23.85 7.06 -9.86
N HIS A 312 -24.33 5.94 -10.40
CA HIS A 312 -23.46 4.93 -10.99
C HIS A 312 -22.63 5.50 -12.16
N ALA A 313 -23.25 6.32 -13.03
CA ALA A 313 -22.55 6.98 -14.13
C ALA A 313 -21.50 7.99 -13.62
N SER A 314 -21.82 8.78 -12.59
CA SER A 314 -20.87 9.71 -11.96
C SER A 314 -19.66 8.97 -11.38
N LEU A 315 -19.89 7.85 -10.69
CA LEU A 315 -18.79 7.01 -10.20
C LEU A 315 -17.98 6.42 -11.35
N ALA A 316 -18.61 5.88 -12.39
CA ALA A 316 -17.88 5.39 -13.57
C ALA A 316 -17.00 6.48 -14.22
N GLY A 317 -17.50 7.72 -14.33
CA GLY A 317 -16.73 8.85 -14.84
C GLY A 317 -15.53 9.23 -13.94
N LEU A 318 -15.72 9.24 -12.62
CA LEU A 318 -14.62 9.45 -11.66
C LEU A 318 -13.57 8.33 -11.75
N GLN A 319 -14.01 7.06 -11.85
CA GLN A 319 -13.12 5.92 -12.00
C GLN A 319 -12.22 6.05 -13.24
N GLN A 320 -12.79 6.44 -14.38
CA GLN A 320 -12.05 6.68 -15.63
C GLN A 320 -11.02 7.80 -15.46
N ARG A 321 -11.39 8.91 -14.81
CA ARG A 321 -10.47 10.01 -14.52
C ARG A 321 -9.31 9.59 -13.61
N CYS A 322 -9.57 8.80 -12.57
CA CYS A 322 -8.52 8.25 -11.71
C CYS A 322 -7.54 7.34 -12.48
N CYS A 323 -8.04 6.68 -13.54
CA CYS A 323 -7.25 5.79 -14.39
C CYS A 323 -6.69 6.44 -15.66
N ASN A 324 -6.73 7.78 -15.79
CA ASN A 324 -6.25 8.48 -16.97
C ASN A 324 -4.77 8.15 -17.25
N GLU A 325 -4.43 7.83 -18.51
CA GLU A 325 -3.07 7.50 -18.92
C GLU A 325 -2.14 8.72 -18.84
N ILE A 326 -2.68 9.93 -18.97
CA ILE A 326 -1.96 11.17 -18.69
C ILE A 326 -2.01 11.41 -17.17
N VAL A 327 -0.93 11.05 -16.47
CA VAL A 327 -0.86 11.08 -14.99
C VAL A 327 -1.29 12.42 -14.41
N ALA A 328 -0.88 13.53 -15.02
CA ALA A 328 -1.21 14.89 -14.56
C ALA A 328 -2.71 15.24 -14.60
N GLN A 329 -3.52 14.50 -15.38
CA GLN A 329 -4.97 14.71 -15.50
C GLN A 329 -5.79 13.89 -14.50
N ARG A 330 -5.17 12.94 -13.77
CA ARG A 330 -5.84 12.24 -12.67
C ARG A 330 -6.19 13.26 -11.59
N PRO A 331 -7.32 13.20 -10.87
CA PRO A 331 -7.60 14.10 -9.74
C PRO A 331 -6.64 13.87 -8.56
N LEU A 332 -6.59 14.79 -7.59
CA LEU A 332 -6.01 14.50 -6.26
C LEU A 332 -7.12 14.05 -5.30
N PHE A 333 -6.76 13.44 -4.17
CA PHE A 333 -7.74 12.88 -3.23
C PHE A 333 -8.70 13.91 -2.63
N ALA A 334 -8.28 15.17 -2.45
CA ALA A 334 -9.19 16.24 -2.02
C ALA A 334 -10.36 16.44 -3.00
N GLU A 335 -10.10 16.38 -4.31
CA GLU A 335 -11.12 16.48 -5.34
C GLU A 335 -11.99 15.20 -5.40
N ILE A 336 -11.36 14.02 -5.27
CA ILE A 336 -12.05 12.74 -5.20
C ILE A 336 -13.06 12.74 -4.04
N GLN A 337 -12.67 13.19 -2.85
CA GLN A 337 -13.55 13.27 -1.68
C GLN A 337 -14.76 14.17 -1.95
N ALA A 338 -14.56 15.32 -2.58
CA ALA A 338 -15.66 16.24 -2.92
C ALA A 338 -16.66 15.58 -3.89
N LEU A 339 -16.18 14.89 -4.92
CA LEU A 339 -17.02 14.19 -5.89
C LEU A 339 -17.79 13.00 -5.27
N LEU A 340 -17.14 12.25 -4.38
CA LEU A 340 -17.80 11.17 -3.64
C LEU A 340 -18.86 11.70 -2.66
N ALA A 341 -18.63 12.86 -2.04
CA ALA A 341 -19.62 13.52 -1.19
C ALA A 341 -20.86 13.96 -1.99
N GLN A 342 -20.67 14.50 -3.20
CA GLN A 342 -21.78 14.83 -4.10
C GLN A 342 -22.59 13.60 -4.51
N CYS A 343 -21.92 12.49 -4.83
CA CYS A 343 -22.59 11.22 -5.13
C CYS A 343 -23.43 10.73 -3.94
N SER A 344 -22.95 10.95 -2.71
CA SER A 344 -23.67 10.53 -1.50
C SER A 344 -24.87 11.39 -1.21
N ALA A 345 -24.77 12.70 -1.45
CA ALA A 345 -25.91 13.61 -1.34
C ALA A 345 -26.99 13.28 -2.37
N ALA A 346 -26.62 12.85 -3.58
CA ALA A 346 -27.57 12.44 -4.62
C ALA A 346 -28.25 11.09 -4.35
N MET A 347 -27.77 10.31 -3.38
CA MET A 347 -28.39 9.05 -2.94
C MET A 347 -29.32 9.20 -1.73
N ALA A 348 -29.20 10.31 -0.99
CA ALA A 348 -29.94 10.57 0.25
C ALA A 348 -31.36 11.08 -0.03
#